data_AF-A0AAV8XK27-F1
#
_entry.id   AF-A0AAV8XK27-F1
#
_cell.length_a   1.000
_cell.length_b   1.000
_cell.length_c   1.000
_cell.angle_alpha   90.00
_cell.angle_beta   90.00
_cell.angle_gamma   90.00
#
_symmetry.space_group_name_H-M   'P 1'
#
loop_
_entity.id
_entity.type
_entity.pdbx_description
1 polymer ?
#
loop_
_entity_poly.entity_id
_entity_poly.type
_entity_poly.pdbx_seq_one_letter_code
_entity_poly.pdbx_strand_id
1 'polypeptide(L)'
;MGMNKPASTIRFFNRVDYYTLHGEDAAVGASFTAATVKLMGDKSKLSYICLNKSQFELFLRELLLVRQYRVEVYVQGSQKNDGWQLDG
;
A
#
# COMPACT_ATOMS: atom_id res chain seq x y z
N MET A 1 -8.11 8.75 -4.28
CA MET A 1 -7.08 7.83 -4.83
C MET A 1 -7.72 7.09 -6.00
N GLY A 2 -7.05 7.07 -7.16
CA GLY A 2 -7.68 6.76 -8.45
C GLY A 2 -8.37 5.40 -8.51
N MET A 3 -9.66 5.40 -8.83
CA MET A 3 -10.55 4.24 -8.89
C MET A 3 -10.31 3.27 -10.07
N ASN A 4 -9.29 3.51 -10.90
CA ASN A 4 -8.96 2.63 -12.02
C ASN A 4 -7.51 2.14 -11.88
N LYS A 5 -7.35 0.96 -11.28
CA LYS A 5 -6.14 0.12 -11.39
C LYS A 5 -6.56 -1.32 -11.64
N PRO A 6 -5.78 -2.12 -12.37
CA PRO A 6 -6.00 -3.56 -12.42
C PRO A 6 -5.96 -4.18 -11.01
N ALA A 7 -6.77 -5.20 -10.76
CA ALA A 7 -6.76 -5.94 -9.49
C ALA A 7 -5.40 -6.60 -9.22
N SER A 8 -4.61 -6.86 -10.27
CA SER A 8 -3.23 -7.36 -10.21
C SER A 8 -2.18 -6.27 -9.99
N THR A 9 -2.57 -5.05 -9.60
CA THR A 9 -1.65 -3.96 -9.24
C THR A 9 -1.85 -3.59 -7.77
N ILE A 10 -0.78 -3.63 -6.96
CA ILE A 10 -0.81 -3.24 -5.54
C ILE A 10 -0.08 -1.91 -5.37
N ARG A 11 -0.71 -0.96 -4.67
CA ARG A 11 -0.17 0.38 -4.41
C ARG A 11 0.32 0.51 -2.97
N PHE A 12 1.63 0.63 -2.78
CA PHE A 12 2.24 0.95 -1.50
C PHE A 12 2.41 2.45 -1.36
N PHE A 13 2.27 2.94 -0.13
CA PHE A 13 2.52 4.33 0.21
C PHE A 13 3.65 4.37 1.24
N ASN A 14 4.80 4.88 0.84
CA ASN A 14 6.00 4.99 1.65
C ASN A 14 5.85 6.13 2.66
N ARG A 15 5.88 5.79 3.95
CA ARG A 15 5.79 6.70 5.09
C ARG A 15 7.17 6.92 5.74
N VAL A 16 8.24 6.73 4.97
CA VAL A 16 9.67 6.78 5.37
C VAL A 16 10.10 5.59 6.23
N ASP A 17 9.42 5.37 7.36
CA ASP A 17 9.78 4.30 8.32
C ASP A 17 9.00 3.01 8.09
N TYR A 18 7.84 3.11 7.45
CA TYR A 18 6.93 2.01 7.19
C TYR A 18 6.17 2.26 5.88
N TYR A 19 5.43 1.25 5.44
CA TYR A 19 4.58 1.31 4.27
C TYR A 19 3.12 1.17 4.68
N THR A 20 2.25 1.82 3.92
CA THR A 20 0.81 1.68 4.07
C THR A 20 0.16 1.15 2.80
N LEU A 21 -0.84 0.29 2.98
CA LEU A 21 -1.77 -0.13 1.92
C LEU A 21 -3.16 0.34 2.34
N HIS A 22 -4.02 0.64 1.36
CA HIS A 22 -5.35 1.19 1.61
C HIS A 22 -6.42 0.44 0.81
N GLY A 23 -7.66 0.42 1.32
CA GLY A 23 -8.79 -0.18 0.61
C GLY A 23 -8.60 -1.67 0.32
N GLU A 24 -8.81 -2.06 -0.94
CA GLU A 24 -8.64 -3.44 -1.43
C GLU A 24 -7.21 -3.96 -1.21
N ASP A 25 -6.20 -3.11 -1.42
CA ASP A 25 -4.80 -3.52 -1.24
C ASP A 25 -4.50 -3.83 0.23
N ALA A 26 -5.17 -3.14 1.16
CA ALA A 26 -5.06 -3.43 2.58
C ALA A 26 -5.63 -4.82 2.92
N ALA A 27 -6.71 -5.23 2.26
CA ALA A 27 -7.29 -6.56 2.45
C ALA A 27 -6.35 -7.67 1.92
N VAL A 28 -5.76 -7.47 0.73
CA VAL A 28 -4.77 -8.40 0.17
C VAL A 28 -3.55 -8.50 1.09
N GLY A 29 -2.99 -7.35 1.49
CA GLY A 29 -1.83 -7.31 2.39
C GLY A 29 -2.11 -7.95 3.75
N ALA A 30 -3.28 -7.73 4.34
CA ALA A 30 -3.65 -8.32 5.62
C ALA A 30 -3.75 -9.85 5.54
N SER A 31 -4.28 -10.39 4.44
CA SER A 31 -4.37 -11.85 4.24
C SER A 31 -3.01 -12.53 4.15
N PHE A 32 -1.99 -11.83 3.62
CA PHE A 32 -0.64 -12.37 3.47
C PHE A 32 0.23 -12.15 4.73
N THR A 33 0.18 -10.95 5.31
CA THR A 33 1.08 -10.54 6.40
C THR A 33 0.51 -10.79 7.80
N ALA A 34 -0.75 -11.23 7.89
CA ALA A 34 -1.52 -11.30 9.13
C ALA A 34 -1.62 -9.95 9.88
N ALA A 35 -1.43 -8.82 9.17
CA ALA A 35 -1.50 -7.49 9.76
C ALA A 35 -2.94 -7.10 10.10
N THR A 36 -3.12 -6.39 11.21
CA THR A 36 -4.43 -5.84 11.62
C THR A 36 -4.88 -4.72 10.69
N VAL A 37 -6.06 -4.87 10.10
CA VAL A 37 -6.73 -3.82 9.33
C VAL A 37 -7.28 -2.75 10.28
N LYS A 38 -6.90 -1.49 10.02
CA LYS A 38 -7.36 -0.29 10.71
C LYS A 38 -8.27 0.52 9.80
N LEU A 39 -9.08 1.41 10.38
CA LEU A 39 -9.95 2.33 9.66
C LEU A 39 -9.51 3.77 9.96
N MET A 40 -9.47 4.63 8.95
CA MET A 40 -9.18 6.06 9.10
C MET A 40 -10.26 6.92 8.45
N GLY A 41 -10.51 8.09 9.03
CA GLY A 41 -11.49 9.07 8.54
C GLY A 41 -12.84 8.99 9.27
N ASP A 42 -13.43 10.16 9.55
CA ASP A 42 -14.66 10.27 10.36
C ASP A 42 -15.93 9.96 9.56
N LYS A 43 -16.01 10.42 8.31
CA LYS A 43 -17.21 10.26 7.45
C LYS A 43 -17.07 9.15 6.41
N SER A 44 -15.88 9.00 5.82
CA SER A 44 -15.54 7.92 4.90
C SER A 44 -14.44 7.06 5.54
N LYS A 45 -14.82 5.94 6.15
CA LYS A 45 -13.85 5.03 6.76
C LYS A 45 -13.05 4.34 5.64
N LEU A 46 -11.78 4.71 5.51
CA LEU A 46 -10.83 4.05 4.62
C LEU A 46 -10.06 2.99 5.39
N SER A 47 -10.11 1.73 4.93
CA SER A 47 -9.30 0.66 5.50
C SER A 47 -7.83 0.83 5.14
N TYR A 48 -6.94 0.47 6.07
CA TYR A 48 -5.51 0.48 5.83
C TYR A 48 -4.77 -0.51 6.73
N ILE A 49 -3.57 -0.91 6.30
CA ILE A 49 -2.60 -1.62 7.15
C ILE A 49 -1.26 -0.88 7.15
N CYS A 50 -0.47 -1.09 8.19
CA CYS A 50 0.91 -0.62 8.27
C CYS A 50 1.84 -1.84 8.18
N LEU A 51 2.82 -1.79 7.29
CA LEU A 51 3.85 -2.79 7.12
C LEU A 51 5.20 -2.17 7.46
N ASN A 52 5.96 -2.81 8.34
CA ASN A 52 7.37 -2.43 8.50
C ASN A 52 8.18 -2.81 7.25
N LYS A 53 9.45 -2.39 7.18
CA LYS A 53 10.32 -2.64 6.01
C LYS A 53 10.46 -4.14 5.69
N SER A 54 10.59 -5.00 6.70
CA SER A 54 10.72 -6.45 6.50
C SER A 54 9.44 -7.09 5.95
N GLN A 55 8.27 -6.72 6.50
CA GLN A 55 6.97 -7.18 6.00
C GLN A 55 6.71 -6.71 4.57
N PHE A 56 7.11 -5.47 4.26
CA PHE A 56 7.05 -4.92 2.90
C PHE A 56 7.91 -5.75 1.94
N GLU A 57 9.18 -6.01 2.26
CA GLU A 57 10.07 -6.79 1.38
C GLU A 57 9.57 -8.21 1.13
N LEU A 58 9.06 -8.89 2.18
CA LEU A 58 8.50 -10.23 2.05
C LEU A 58 7.25 -10.22 1.15
N PHE A 59 6.35 -9.27 1.36
CA PHE A 59 5.13 -9.17 0.56
C PHE A 59 5.43 -8.73 -0.88
N LEU A 60 6.40 -7.84 -1.09
CA LEU A 60 6.86 -7.42 -2.41
C LEU A 60 7.39 -8.63 -3.21
N ARG A 61 8.22 -9.48 -2.59
CA ARG A 61 8.73 -10.69 -3.24
C ARG A 61 7.61 -11.65 -3.64
N GLU A 62 6.64 -11.88 -2.77
CA GLU A 62 5.45 -12.69 -3.08
C GLU A 62 4.68 -12.14 -4.29
N LEU A 63 4.40 -10.83 -4.27
CA LEU A 63 3.64 -10.17 -5.33
C LEU A 63 4.33 -10.30 -6.69
N LEU A 64 5.64 -10.05 -6.74
CA LEU A 64 6.40 -10.05 -7.98
C LEU A 64 6.71 -11.47 -8.47
N LEU A 65 7.14 -12.37 -7.59
CA LEU A 65 7.67 -13.68 -7.98
C LEU A 65 6.60 -14.76 -8.09
N VAL A 66 5.61 -14.75 -7.20
CA VAL A 66 4.60 -15.81 -7.14
C VAL A 66 3.33 -15.38 -7.87
N ARG A 67 2.82 -14.19 -7.54
CA ARG A 67 1.54 -13.72 -8.06
C ARG A 67 1.65 -13.06 -9.43
N GLN A 68 2.87 -12.69 -9.85
CA GLN A 68 3.13 -11.97 -11.10
C GLN A 68 2.32 -10.66 -11.17
N TYR A 69 2.18 -9.98 -10.03
CA TYR A 69 1.47 -8.72 -9.90
C TYR A 69 2.41 -7.55 -10.22
N ARG A 70 1.80 -6.42 -10.59
CA ARG A 70 2.49 -5.13 -10.68
C ARG A 70 2.47 -4.45 -9.32
N VAL A 71 3.52 -3.69 -9.04
CA VAL A 71 3.64 -2.92 -7.81
C VAL A 71 3.93 -1.48 -8.16
N GLU A 72 3.18 -0.59 -7.53
CA GLU A 72 3.38 0.85 -7.58
C GLU A 72 3.75 1.31 -6.16
N VAL A 73 4.87 2.00 -6.00
CA VAL A 73 5.26 2.58 -4.72
C VAL A 73 5.10 4.09 -4.82
N TYR A 74 4.30 4.68 -3.95
CA TYR A 74 4.10 6.12 -3.90
C TYR A 74 4.87 6.71 -2.73
N VAL A 75 5.60 7.79 -2.99
CA VAL A 75 6.29 8.60 -1.98
C VAL A 75 5.55 9.93 -1.80
N GLN A 76 5.70 10.53 -0.63
CA GLN A 76 5.17 11.87 -0.39
C GLN A 76 6.07 12.88 -1.12
N GLY A 77 5.47 13.81 -1.86
CA GLY A 77 6.23 14.87 -2.52
C GLY A 77 7.01 15.73 -1.52
N SER A 78 8.05 16.41 -2.02
CA SER A 78 8.99 17.18 -1.20
C SER A 78 8.31 18.35 -0.46
N GLN A 79 7.20 18.88 -0.97
CA GLN A 79 6.35 19.79 -0.20
C GLN A 79 5.17 19.06 0.44
N LYS A 80 4.78 19.51 1.63
CA LYS A 80 3.70 18.90 2.45
C LYS A 80 2.34 18.80 1.73
N ASN A 81 2.13 19.60 0.67
CA ASN A 81 0.93 19.63 -0.16
C ASN A 81 1.08 18.99 -1.55
N ASP A 82 2.26 18.48 -1.94
CA ASP A 82 2.49 17.88 -3.26
C ASP A 82 1.80 16.51 -3.43
N GLY A 83 1.16 16.02 -2.37
CA GLY A 83 0.43 14.76 -2.41
C GLY A 83 1.35 13.56 -2.59
N TRP A 84 0.81 12.51 -3.18
CA TRP A 84 1.49 11.23 -3.42
C TRP A 84 1.99 11.16 -4.86
N GLN A 85 3.27 10.88 -5.04
CA GLN A 85 3.93 10.75 -6.33
C GLN A 85 4.41 9.31 -6.51
N LEU A 86 4.23 8.76 -7.72
CA LEU A 86 4.73 7.42 -8.04
C LEU A 86 6.26 7.47 -8.08
N ASP A 87 6.89 6.62 -7.28
CA ASP A 87 8.33 6.39 -7.27
C ASP A 87 8.68 5.51 -8.49
N GLY A 88 9.59 6.02 -9.33
CA GLY A 88 9.92 5.47 -10.65
C GLY A 88 11.14 4.57 -10.65
#